data_AF-A0A8I1QM40-F1
#
_entry.id   AF-A0A8I1QM40-F1
#
_cell.length_a   1.000
_cell.length_b   1.000
_cell.length_c   1.000
_cell.angle_alpha   90.00
_cell.angle_beta   90.00
_cell.angle_gamma   90.00
#
_symmetry.space_group_name_H-M   'P 1'
#
loop_
_entity.id
_entity.type
_entity.pdbx_description
1 polymer ?
#
loop_
_entity_poly.entity_id
_entity_poly.type
_entity_poly.pdbx_seq_one_letter_code
_entity_poly.pdbx_strand_id
1 'polypeptide(L)'
;MSTSLELLLGPAPSGTPTHLRRLRSDDGIALRLISNTGDDQVMLLSSPGRLPPGTELDTPQGLWHHTLAHPRRPGLRLSLVVTAGSARVHLMDVWPRHAVPPQALAEVLDEHSRRHRLWREALAADAPQDDGDSGDAPLTPDHPAALPYPLA
;
A
#
# COMPACT_ATOMS: atom_id res chain seq x y z
N MET A 1 -15.62 -7.28 -20.86
CA MET A 1 -16.10 -6.37 -19.80
C MET A 1 -14.91 -5.59 -19.29
N SER A 2 -15.00 -4.26 -19.21
CA SER A 2 -13.91 -3.42 -18.72
C SER A 2 -13.76 -3.53 -17.21
N THR A 3 -12.52 -3.60 -16.70
CA THR A 3 -12.27 -3.66 -15.26
C THR A 3 -12.46 -2.29 -14.60
N SER A 4 -12.63 -2.27 -13.27
CA SER A 4 -12.70 -1.02 -12.50
C SER A 4 -11.47 -0.13 -12.73
N LEU A 5 -10.29 -0.72 -12.94
CA LEU A 5 -9.08 0.03 -13.29
C LEU A 5 -9.09 0.56 -14.73
N GLU A 6 -9.67 -0.15 -15.69
CA GLU A 6 -9.75 0.35 -17.06
C GLU A 6 -10.68 1.55 -17.19
N LEU A 7 -11.72 1.61 -16.35
CA LEU A 7 -12.60 2.77 -16.27
C LEU A 7 -11.93 3.97 -15.57
N LEU A 8 -10.94 3.73 -14.71
CA LEU A 8 -10.23 4.78 -13.98
C LEU A 8 -8.99 5.30 -14.70
N LEU A 9 -8.25 4.41 -15.38
CA LEU A 9 -6.93 4.67 -15.94
C LEU A 9 -6.86 4.43 -17.45
N GLY A 10 -7.93 3.91 -18.06
CA GLY A 10 -7.91 3.47 -19.44
C GLY A 10 -7.34 2.05 -19.62
N PRO A 11 -7.24 1.60 -20.88
CA PRO A 11 -6.88 0.22 -21.21
C PRO A 11 -5.54 -0.20 -20.61
N ALA A 12 -5.44 -1.48 -20.23
CA ALA A 12 -4.18 -2.01 -19.73
C ALA A 12 -3.09 -1.97 -20.83
N PRO A 13 -1.83 -1.63 -20.50
CA PRO A 13 -0.72 -1.86 -21.40
C PRO A 13 -0.63 -3.35 -21.77
N SER A 14 -0.22 -3.64 -23.01
CA SER A 14 -0.04 -5.01 -23.49
C SER A 14 0.83 -5.83 -22.53
N GLY A 15 0.37 -7.03 -22.18
CA GLY A 15 1.06 -7.94 -21.24
C GLY A 15 0.87 -7.61 -19.75
N THR A 16 0.11 -6.58 -19.40
CA THR A 16 -0.21 -6.27 -18.00
C THR A 16 -1.57 -6.86 -17.62
N PRO A 17 -1.71 -7.51 -16.45
CA PRO A 17 -3.01 -7.96 -15.96
C PRO A 17 -3.99 -6.79 -15.84
N THR A 18 -5.22 -6.95 -16.36
CA THR A 18 -6.24 -5.88 -16.40
C THR A 18 -6.66 -5.40 -15.01
N HIS A 19 -6.48 -6.22 -13.98
CA HIS A 19 -6.81 -5.95 -12.59
C HIS A 19 -5.67 -5.35 -11.77
N LEU A 20 -4.49 -5.14 -12.36
CA LEU A 20 -3.32 -4.56 -11.68
C LEU A 20 -2.75 -3.40 -12.51
N ARG A 21 -2.40 -2.30 -11.84
CA ARG A 21 -1.58 -1.22 -12.40
C ARG A 21 -0.46 -0.90 -11.43
N ARG A 22 0.76 -0.79 -11.98
CA ARG A 22 1.92 -0.31 -11.25
C ARG A 22 2.18 1.11 -11.70
N LEU A 23 2.16 2.04 -10.77
CA LEU A 23 2.44 3.45 -11.00
C LEU A 23 3.67 3.84 -10.20
N ARG A 24 4.28 4.95 -10.59
CA ARG A 24 5.34 5.60 -9.83
C ARG A 24 4.92 7.05 -9.64
N SER A 25 4.92 7.54 -8.40
CA SER A 25 4.72 8.96 -8.13
C SER A 25 5.90 9.76 -8.69
N ASP A 26 5.75 11.08 -8.82
CA ASP A 26 6.85 11.95 -9.26
C ASP A 26 8.09 11.80 -8.37
N ASP A 27 7.89 11.63 -7.05
CA ASP A 27 8.97 11.38 -6.08
C ASP A 27 9.50 9.93 -6.05
N GLY A 28 9.17 9.11 -7.05
CA GLY A 28 9.69 7.75 -7.19
C GLY A 28 8.99 6.67 -6.35
N ILE A 29 7.93 7.00 -5.60
CA ILE A 29 7.20 6.04 -4.76
C ILE A 29 6.52 5.00 -5.63
N ALA A 30 6.77 3.72 -5.36
CA ALA A 30 6.11 2.61 -6.02
C ALA A 30 4.67 2.46 -5.50
N LEU A 31 3.71 2.64 -6.40
CA LEU A 31 2.28 2.54 -6.12
C LEU A 31 1.69 1.36 -6.90
N ARG A 32 0.79 0.61 -6.27
CA ARG A 32 0.07 -0.49 -6.90
C ARG A 32 -1.43 -0.25 -6.78
N LEU A 33 -2.15 -0.19 -7.90
CA LEU A 33 -3.60 -0.25 -7.92
C LEU A 33 -4.04 -1.66 -8.29
N ILE A 34 -4.91 -2.23 -7.49
CA ILE A 34 -5.47 -3.57 -7.67
C ILE A 34 -6.99 -3.42 -7.68
N SER A 35 -7.68 -3.96 -8.68
CA SER A 35 -9.13 -4.12 -8.61
C SER A 35 -9.49 -5.56 -8.31
N ASN A 36 -10.38 -5.78 -7.34
CA ASN A 36 -11.04 -7.07 -7.23
C ASN A 36 -12.21 -7.10 -8.23
N THR A 37 -12.12 -7.94 -9.26
CA THR A 37 -13.15 -8.08 -10.29
C THR A 37 -14.50 -8.57 -9.74
N GLY A 38 -14.53 -9.17 -8.55
CA GLY A 38 -15.77 -9.62 -7.89
C GLY A 38 -16.54 -8.53 -7.15
N ASP A 39 -15.85 -7.54 -6.56
CA ASP A 39 -16.42 -6.65 -5.55
C ASP A 39 -16.54 -5.19 -5.99
N ASP A 40 -16.19 -4.86 -7.24
CA ASP A 40 -16.05 -3.49 -7.75
C ASP A 40 -15.22 -2.57 -6.82
N GLN A 41 -14.24 -3.16 -6.13
CA GLN A 41 -13.35 -2.44 -5.23
C GLN A 41 -12.00 -2.20 -5.89
N VAL A 42 -11.44 -1.03 -5.60
CA VAL A 42 -10.09 -0.63 -5.97
C VAL A 42 -9.28 -0.44 -4.69
N MET A 43 -8.07 -0.96 -4.74
CA MET A 43 -7.09 -0.90 -3.67
C MET A 43 -5.83 -0.23 -4.20
N LEU A 44 -5.41 0.86 -3.57
CA LEU A 44 -4.11 1.48 -3.77
C LEU A 44 -3.17 1.07 -2.63
N LEU A 45 -2.00 0.57 -2.98
CA LEU A 45 -1.03 0.01 -2.05
C LEU A 45 0.35 0.64 -2.26
N SER A 46 1.02 0.97 -1.15
CA SER A 46 2.45 1.28 -1.10
C SER A 46 3.08 0.67 0.16
N SER A 47 4.41 0.65 0.23
CA SER A 47 5.14 0.07 1.38
C SER A 47 6.25 1.03 1.81
N PRO A 48 6.03 1.87 2.84
CA PRO A 48 7.00 2.89 3.27
C PRO A 48 8.26 2.32 3.91
N GLY A 49 8.22 1.11 4.48
CA GLY A 49 9.37 0.51 5.12
C GLY A 49 9.02 -0.69 5.99
N ARG A 50 9.89 -0.97 6.96
CA ARG A 50 9.70 -2.00 7.98
C ARG A 50 9.72 -1.33 9.36
N LEU A 51 9.04 -1.91 10.34
CA LEU A 51 9.20 -1.51 11.73
C LEU A 51 10.64 -1.77 12.19
N PRO A 52 11.15 -0.99 13.18
CA PRO A 52 12.44 -1.24 13.79
C PRO A 52 12.55 -2.67 14.35
N PRO A 53 13.75 -3.28 14.33
CA PRO A 53 13.99 -4.56 14.99
C PRO A 53 13.58 -4.50 16.46
N GLY A 54 12.95 -5.58 16.96
CA GLY A 54 12.49 -5.65 18.35
C GLY A 54 11.15 -4.95 18.62
N THR A 55 10.48 -4.40 17.60
CA THR A 55 9.09 -3.95 17.76
C THR A 55 8.17 -5.15 17.93
N GLU A 56 7.69 -5.37 19.15
CA GLU A 56 6.71 -6.40 19.46
C GLU A 56 5.30 -5.90 19.10
N LEU A 57 4.69 -6.56 18.11
CA LEU A 57 3.26 -6.39 17.85
C LEU A 57 2.53 -7.42 18.71
N ASP A 58 1.79 -6.95 19.72
CA ASP A 58 0.89 -7.76 20.56
C ASP A 58 -0.32 -8.29 19.75
N THR A 59 -0.06 -9.02 18.67
CA THR A 59 -1.06 -9.57 17.77
C THR A 59 -0.88 -11.07 17.58
N PRO A 60 -1.80 -11.91 18.09
CA PRO A 60 -1.71 -13.36 17.97
C PRO A 60 -1.92 -13.89 16.54
N GLN A 61 -2.33 -13.04 15.58
CA GLN A 61 -2.77 -13.48 14.24
C GLN A 61 -1.78 -13.18 13.10
N GLY A 62 -0.53 -12.83 13.39
CA GLY A 62 0.50 -12.65 12.35
C GLY A 62 0.30 -11.40 11.46
N LEU A 63 -0.69 -10.58 11.77
CA LEU A 63 -1.04 -9.35 11.06
C LEU A 63 -1.56 -8.32 12.07
N TRP A 64 -0.95 -7.14 12.11
CA TRP A 64 -1.53 -5.97 12.75
C TRP A 64 -2.19 -5.10 11.67
N HIS A 65 -3.43 -4.68 11.90
CA HIS A 65 -4.20 -3.91 10.93
C HIS A 65 -5.02 -2.85 11.64
N HIS A 66 -4.89 -1.61 11.19
CA HIS A 66 -5.73 -0.49 11.61
C HIS A 66 -6.39 0.18 10.42
N THR A 67 -7.67 0.55 10.56
CA THR A 67 -8.45 1.18 9.48
C THR A 67 -9.16 2.43 9.96
N LEU A 68 -9.13 3.47 9.13
CA LEU A 68 -9.78 4.76 9.34
C LEU A 68 -10.61 5.13 8.11
N ALA A 69 -11.71 5.88 8.32
CA ALA A 69 -12.44 6.48 7.21
C ALA A 69 -11.64 7.67 6.64
N HIS A 70 -11.69 7.88 5.32
CA HIS A 70 -11.06 9.04 4.71
C HIS A 70 -11.86 10.31 5.05
N PRO A 71 -11.21 11.37 5.57
CA PRO A 71 -11.92 12.53 6.14
C PRO A 71 -12.70 13.33 5.10
N ARG A 72 -12.29 13.28 3.83
CA ARG A 72 -12.89 14.05 2.73
C ARG A 72 -13.63 13.21 1.67
N ARG A 73 -13.58 11.88 1.77
CA ARG A 73 -14.07 10.98 0.70
C ARG A 73 -14.87 9.83 1.32
N PRO A 74 -16.20 10.00 1.43
CA PRO A 74 -17.07 8.93 1.88
C PRO A 74 -16.86 7.65 1.05
N GLY A 75 -16.75 6.50 1.72
CA GLY A 75 -16.53 5.20 1.06
C GLY A 75 -15.07 4.85 0.78
N LEU A 76 -14.12 5.78 0.95
CA LEU A 76 -12.68 5.49 0.90
C LEU A 76 -12.18 5.20 2.32
N ARG A 77 -11.57 4.03 2.50
CA ARG A 77 -10.97 3.57 3.76
C ARG A 77 -9.45 3.61 3.67
N LEU A 78 -8.81 4.10 4.72
CA LEU A 78 -7.36 4.13 4.89
C LEU A 78 -6.96 3.00 5.83
N SER A 79 -6.00 2.20 5.45
CA SER A 79 -5.56 1.05 6.22
C SER A 79 -4.04 1.05 6.34
N LEU A 80 -3.57 0.77 7.55
CA LEU A 80 -2.19 0.51 7.88
C LEU A 80 -2.08 -0.96 8.27
N VAL A 81 -1.26 -1.71 7.54
CA VAL A 81 -1.10 -3.15 7.74
C VAL A 81 0.36 -3.44 8.01
N VAL A 82 0.64 -4.22 9.06
CA VAL A 82 1.98 -4.73 9.35
C VAL A 82 1.94 -6.25 9.35
N THR A 83 2.81 -6.85 8.55
CA THR A 83 2.94 -8.31 8.45
C THR A 83 3.95 -8.82 9.49
N ALA A 84 3.52 -9.68 10.42
CA ALA A 84 4.33 -10.05 11.57
C ALA A 84 5.66 -10.74 11.20
N GLY A 85 5.69 -11.52 10.11
CA GLY A 85 6.90 -12.21 9.68
C GLY A 85 7.95 -11.31 9.01
N SER A 86 7.55 -10.16 8.47
CA SER A 86 8.46 -9.29 7.72
C SER A 86 8.62 -7.90 8.35
N ALA A 87 7.80 -7.61 9.37
CA ALA A 87 7.61 -6.29 9.95
C ALA A 87 7.34 -5.20 8.91
N ARG A 88 6.98 -5.56 7.66
CA ARG A 88 6.76 -4.61 6.57
C ARG A 88 5.45 -3.89 6.81
N VAL A 89 5.56 -2.57 6.75
CA VAL A 89 4.44 -1.65 6.83
C VAL A 89 3.89 -1.43 5.43
N HIS A 90 2.58 -1.55 5.31
CA HIS A 90 1.82 -1.34 4.09
C HIS A 90 0.77 -0.26 4.33
N LEU A 91 0.71 0.71 3.43
CA LEU A 91 -0.38 1.67 3.35
C LEU A 91 -1.34 1.23 2.27
N MET A 92 -2.61 1.15 2.63
CA MET A 92 -3.68 0.68 1.76
C MET A 92 -4.82 1.69 1.77
N ASP A 93 -5.24 2.13 0.59
CA ASP A 93 -6.47 2.89 0.42
C ASP A 93 -7.45 2.02 -0.36
N VAL A 94 -8.64 1.83 0.17
CA VAL A 94 -9.64 0.92 -0.40
C VAL A 94 -10.95 1.66 -0.62
N TRP A 95 -11.49 1.61 -1.83
CA TRP A 95 -12.76 2.24 -2.16
C TRP A 95 -13.55 1.44 -3.20
N PRO A 96 -14.90 1.50 -3.19
CA PRO A 96 -15.70 1.10 -4.33
C PRO A 96 -15.35 1.97 -5.54
N ARG A 97 -15.25 1.41 -6.74
CA ARG A 97 -14.86 2.15 -7.97
C ARG A 97 -15.60 3.46 -8.17
N HIS A 98 -16.90 3.49 -7.86
CA HIS A 98 -17.74 4.67 -8.04
C HIS A 98 -17.49 5.79 -7.00
N ALA A 99 -16.81 5.50 -5.88
CA ALA A 99 -16.53 6.48 -4.82
C ALA A 99 -15.40 7.44 -5.19
N VAL A 100 -14.52 7.08 -6.14
CA VAL A 100 -13.46 7.96 -6.65
C VAL A 100 -13.64 8.12 -8.16
N PRO A 101 -14.11 9.27 -8.64
CA PRO A 101 -14.20 9.53 -10.07
C PRO A 101 -12.79 9.74 -10.67
N PRO A 102 -12.58 9.52 -11.98
CA PRO A 102 -11.27 9.68 -12.62
C PRO A 102 -10.61 11.04 -12.36
N GLN A 103 -11.38 12.12 -12.28
CA GLN A 103 -10.89 13.47 -12.03
C GLN A 103 -10.32 13.66 -10.61
N ALA A 104 -10.76 12.85 -9.64
CA ALA A 104 -10.28 12.90 -8.27
C ALA A 104 -9.12 11.93 -8.00
N LEU A 105 -8.76 11.08 -8.97
CA LEU A 105 -7.75 10.04 -8.78
C LEU A 105 -6.37 10.63 -8.50
N ALA A 106 -5.99 11.70 -9.19
CA ALA A 106 -4.71 12.38 -8.97
C ALA A 106 -4.55 12.82 -7.51
N GLU A 107 -5.56 13.48 -6.95
CA GLU A 107 -5.54 13.93 -5.55
C GLU A 107 -5.51 12.75 -4.56
N VAL A 108 -6.13 11.60 -4.88
CA VAL A 108 -6.00 10.38 -4.07
C VAL A 108 -4.56 9.85 -4.09
N LEU A 109 -3.94 9.79 -5.27
CA LEU A 109 -2.55 9.34 -5.43
C LEU A 109 -1.57 10.26 -4.70
N ASP A 110 -1.78 11.57 -4.76
CA ASP A 110 -0.95 12.57 -4.10
C ASP A 110 -1.05 12.46 -2.57
N GLU A 111 -2.26 12.36 -2.03
CA GLU A 111 -2.47 12.22 -0.59
C GLU A 111 -1.93 10.88 -0.06
N HIS A 112 -2.05 9.80 -0.85
CA HIS A 112 -1.42 8.52 -0.52
C HIS A 112 0.11 8.64 -0.50
N SER A 113 0.70 9.27 -1.52
CA SER A 113 2.14 9.49 -1.63
C SER A 113 2.66 10.36 -0.47
N ARG A 114 1.89 11.38 -0.07
CA ARG A 114 2.19 12.20 1.10
C ARG A 114 2.21 11.38 2.39
N ARG A 115 1.20 10.54 2.63
CA ARG A 115 1.17 9.64 3.79
C ARG A 115 2.31 8.63 3.77
N HIS A 116 2.69 8.12 2.61
CA HIS A 116 3.86 7.28 2.45
C HIS A 116 5.14 7.95 2.92
N ARG A 117 5.37 9.22 2.53
CA ARG A 117 6.55 9.98 2.98
C ARG A 117 6.59 10.15 4.48
N LEU A 118 5.47 10.56 5.09
CA LEU A 118 5.36 10.73 6.54
C LEU A 118 5.65 9.43 7.29
N TRP A 119 5.10 8.30 6.81
CA TRP A 119 5.39 7.00 7.42
C TRP A 119 6.85 6.60 7.23
N ARG A 120 7.43 6.83 6.06
CA ARG A 120 8.84 6.52 5.80
C ARG A 120 9.77 7.33 6.72
N GLU A 121 9.46 8.61 6.92
CA GLU A 121 10.21 9.49 7.84
C GLU A 121 10.07 9.02 9.30
N ALA A 122 8.86 8.69 9.75
CA ALA A 122 8.64 8.18 11.10
C ALA A 122 9.40 6.86 11.35
N LEU A 123 9.34 5.92 10.40
CA LEU A 123 10.07 4.65 10.49
C LEU A 123 11.59 4.82 10.49
N ALA A 124 12.11 5.87 9.82
CA ALA A 124 13.53 6.18 9.80
C ALA A 124 13.99 6.90 11.08
N ALA A 125 13.14 7.71 11.71
CA ALA A 125 13.44 8.39 12.96
C ALA A 125 13.58 7.41 14.14
N ASP A 126 12.85 6.30 14.10
CA ASP A 126 12.90 5.24 15.12
C ASP A 126 13.93 4.15 14.81
N ALA A 127 14.71 4.28 13.72
CA ALA A 127 15.82 3.37 13.47
C ALA A 127 16.93 3.62 14.50
N PRO A 128 17.48 2.59 15.16
CA PRO A 128 18.65 2.78 16.01
C PRO A 128 19.76 3.44 15.19
N GLN A 129 20.35 4.51 15.72
CA GLN A 129 21.57 5.07 15.14
C GLN A 129 22.62 3.96 15.17
N ASP A 130 22.91 3.43 13.99
CA ASP A 130 23.95 2.43 13.78
C ASP A 130 25.30 3.12 14.01
N ASP A 131 25.78 3.11 15.25
CA ASP A 131 27.18 3.37 15.56
C ASP A 131 28.01 2.17 15.09
N GLY A 132 28.14 2.08 13.76
CA GLY A 132 29.10 1.31 12.98
C GLY A 132 29.35 -0.15 13.32
N ASP A 133 28.93 -1.07 12.44
CA ASP A 133 29.86 -2.09 11.92
C ASP A 133 29.40 -2.64 10.56
N SER A 134 30.34 -2.78 9.64
CA SER A 134 30.10 -3.23 8.27
C SER A 134 29.96 -4.76 8.22
N GLY A 135 28.80 -5.26 7.79
CA GLY A 135 28.56 -6.69 7.59
C GLY A 135 27.75 -6.97 6.32
N ASP A 136 28.48 -7.16 5.22
CA ASP A 136 27.98 -7.54 3.89
C ASP A 136 27.21 -8.89 3.94
N ALA A 137 25.95 -8.91 3.51
CA ALA A 137 25.22 -10.15 3.23
C ALA A 137 24.17 -9.95 2.11
N PRO A 138 24.03 -10.91 1.17
CA PRO A 138 23.29 -10.68 -0.07
C PRO A 138 21.77 -10.84 0.09
N LEU A 139 21.04 -9.91 -0.54
CA LEU A 139 19.58 -9.87 -0.63
C LEU A 139 19.04 -11.06 -1.45
N THR A 140 18.25 -11.92 -0.81
CA THR A 140 17.40 -12.90 -1.50
C THR A 140 16.04 -12.29 -1.88
N PRO A 141 15.40 -12.70 -2.99
CA PRO A 141 14.21 -12.05 -3.50
C PRO A 141 12.96 -12.39 -2.67
N ASP A 142 12.31 -11.34 -2.16
CA ASP A 142 11.03 -11.36 -1.44
C ASP A 142 9.97 -12.21 -2.16
N HIS A 143 9.50 -13.27 -1.48
CA HIS A 143 8.28 -13.99 -1.82
C HIS A 143 7.08 -13.08 -1.49
N PRO A 144 6.06 -12.94 -2.37
CA PRO A 144 4.92 -12.09 -2.08
C PRO A 144 4.05 -12.74 -1.01
N ALA A 145 4.14 -12.27 0.24
CA ALA A 145 3.16 -12.56 1.26
C ALA A 145 1.78 -12.12 0.76
N ALA A 146 0.84 -13.07 0.67
CA ALA A 146 -0.55 -12.79 0.34
C ALA A 146 -1.12 -11.89 1.45
N LEU A 147 -1.27 -10.60 1.17
CA LEU A 147 -2.00 -9.69 2.06
C LEU A 147 -3.47 -10.12 2.05
N PRO A 148 -4.10 -10.33 3.21
CA PRO A 148 -5.52 -10.65 3.25
C PRO A 148 -6.31 -9.48 2.66
N TYR A 149 -7.25 -9.80 1.79
CA TYR A 149 -8.27 -8.85 1.36
C TYR A 149 -9.04 -8.41 2.61
N PRO A 150 -9.34 -7.10 2.78
CA PRO A 150 -10.20 -6.67 3.86
C PRO A 150 -11.56 -7.34 3.67
N LEU A 151 -11.91 -8.25 4.58
CA LEU A 151 -13.26 -8.77 4.68
C LEU A 151 -14.19 -7.60 4.99
N ALA A 152 -15.26 -7.52 4.21
CA ALA A 152 -16.28 -6.48 4.27
C ALA A 152 -16.95 -6.40 5.64
#